data_AF-A0AA50VYU1-F1
#
_entry.id   AF-A0AA50VYU1-F1
#
_cell.length_a   1.000
_cell.length_b   1.000
_cell.length_c   1.000
_cell.angle_alpha   90.00
_cell.angle_beta   90.00
_cell.angle_gamma   90.00
#
_symmetry.space_group_name_H-M   'P 1'
#
loop_
_entity.id
_entity.type
_entity.pdbx_description
1 polymer ?
#
loop_
_entity_poly.entity_id
_entity_poly.type
_entity_poly.pdbx_seq_one_letter_code
_entity_poly.pdbx_strand_id
1 'polypeptide(L)'
;AQYVSPDLLQNRVDTRSSDLWAFGCIVYQMISGLPPFHAPTEFLTFQKIIKNDYTFPEGFPADAKDLVEKLLVTDYSKRIGADDKGSTYYSIRQHQFFADIDWENIWEQTPPTISPNLEEYSVPEHLEPGLGRDQIMRLWEFDLSTSRG
;
A
#
# COMPACT_ATOMS: atom_id res chain seq x y z
N ALA A 1 8.53 -8.26 -4.52
CA ALA A 1 9.43 -7.08 -4.49
C ALA A 1 8.79 -5.81 -3.91
N GLN A 2 7.57 -5.46 -4.31
CA GLN A 2 6.98 -4.11 -4.11
C GLN A 2 6.81 -3.64 -2.65
N TYR A 3 6.86 -4.56 -1.68
CA TYR A 3 6.70 -4.27 -0.25
C TYR A 3 8.00 -4.46 0.56
N VAL A 4 9.10 -4.81 -0.11
CA VAL A 4 10.39 -5.07 0.55
C VAL A 4 11.05 -3.72 0.90
N SER A 5 11.56 -3.59 2.12
CA SER A 5 12.24 -2.39 2.59
C SER A 5 13.63 -2.23 1.95
N PRO A 6 14.16 -0.99 1.81
CA PRO A 6 15.48 -0.74 1.24
C PRO A 6 16.61 -1.39 2.07
N ASP A 7 16.48 -1.40 3.40
CA ASP A 7 17.43 -2.02 4.34
C ASP A 7 17.51 -3.55 4.15
N LEU A 8 16.37 -4.22 3.93
CA LEU A 8 16.34 -5.65 3.66
C LEU A 8 16.93 -5.98 2.28
N LEU A 9 16.74 -5.11 1.29
CA LEU A 9 17.34 -5.26 -0.05
C LEU A 9 18.86 -5.06 -0.04
N GLN A 10 19.36 -4.04 0.65
CA GLN A 10 20.77 -3.66 0.61
C GLN A 10 21.62 -4.44 1.61
N ASN A 11 21.17 -4.51 2.86
CA ASN A 11 22.00 -4.95 3.98
C ASN A 11 21.53 -6.28 4.59
N ARG A 12 20.43 -6.85 4.07
CA ARG A 12 19.78 -8.06 4.63
C ARG A 12 19.46 -7.92 6.12
N VAL A 13 19.26 -6.70 6.59
CA VAL A 13 18.89 -6.43 7.97
C VAL A 13 17.38 -6.58 8.03
N ASP A 14 16.93 -7.59 8.76
CA ASP A 14 15.52 -7.72 9.11
C ASP A 14 15.27 -6.98 10.43
N THR A 15 14.34 -6.04 10.41
CA THR A 15 13.96 -5.25 11.58
C THR A 15 12.44 -5.19 11.68
N ARG A 16 11.91 -4.96 12.88
CA ARG A 16 10.48 -4.63 13.05
C ARG A 16 10.06 -3.42 12.22
N SER A 17 11.00 -2.53 11.88
CA SER A 17 10.75 -1.37 11.04
C SER A 17 10.53 -1.72 9.56
N SER A 18 10.89 -2.94 9.13
CA SER A 18 10.56 -3.45 7.79
C SER A 18 9.05 -3.58 7.59
N ASP A 19 8.31 -3.97 8.63
CA ASP A 19 6.84 -4.04 8.58
C ASP A 19 6.22 -2.65 8.46
N LEU A 20 6.84 -1.62 9.05
CA LEU A 20 6.39 -0.23 8.93
C LEU A 20 6.52 0.28 7.49
N TRP A 21 7.57 -0.11 6.78
CA TRP A 21 7.72 0.18 5.35
C TRP A 21 6.61 -0.51 4.54
N ALA A 22 6.41 -1.82 4.75
CA ALA A 22 5.37 -2.56 4.07
C ALA A 22 3.98 -1.95 4.33
N PHE A 23 3.72 -1.52 5.56
CA PHE A 23 2.51 -0.80 5.94
C PHE A 23 2.33 0.51 5.15
N GLY A 24 3.38 1.32 5.03
CA GLY A 24 3.36 2.53 4.18
C GLY A 24 3.00 2.23 2.72
N CYS A 25 3.57 1.16 2.16
CA CYS A 25 3.21 0.69 0.82
C CYS A 25 1.73 0.29 0.70
N ILE A 26 1.17 -0.38 1.71
CA ILE A 26 -0.22 -0.81 1.72
C ILE A 26 -1.17 0.39 1.85
N VAL A 27 -0.88 1.35 2.73
CA VAL A 27 -1.68 2.59 2.84
C VAL A 27 -1.70 3.34 1.51
N TYR A 28 -0.53 3.50 0.87
CA TYR A 28 -0.44 4.12 -0.45
C TYR A 28 -1.27 3.35 -1.49
N GLN A 29 -1.14 2.03 -1.52
CA GLN A 29 -1.83 1.14 -2.47
C GLN A 29 -3.36 1.16 -2.31
N MET A 30 -3.87 1.19 -1.08
CA MET A 30 -5.31 1.24 -0.82
C MET A 30 -5.94 2.55 -1.31
N ILE A 31 -5.19 3.65 -1.29
CA ILE A 31 -5.70 4.96 -1.68
C ILE A 31 -5.51 5.20 -3.19
N SER A 32 -4.36 4.83 -3.75
CA SER A 32 -4.01 5.15 -5.14
C SER A 32 -4.33 4.05 -6.14
N GLY A 33 -4.65 2.84 -5.68
CA GLY A 33 -4.89 1.68 -6.54
C GLY A 33 -3.63 1.02 -7.11
N LEU A 34 -2.43 1.58 -6.90
CA LEU A 34 -1.15 1.00 -7.33
C LEU A 34 -0.08 1.09 -6.23
N PRO A 35 0.97 0.25 -6.23
CA PRO A 35 1.98 0.31 -5.19
C PRO A 35 2.95 1.47 -5.48
N PRO A 36 3.57 2.09 -4.46
CA PRO A 36 4.39 3.29 -4.66
C PRO A 36 5.58 3.05 -5.60
N PHE A 37 6.19 1.85 -5.49
CA PHE A 37 7.36 1.46 -6.27
C PHE A 37 7.04 0.55 -7.46
N HIS A 38 5.92 0.78 -8.14
CA HIS A 38 5.58 0.02 -9.35
C HIS A 38 6.58 0.29 -10.50
N ALA A 39 7.04 -0.77 -11.17
CA ALA A 39 7.87 -0.71 -12.38
C ALA A 39 7.73 -2.02 -13.20
N PRO A 40 8.07 -2.00 -14.51
CA PRO A 40 7.90 -3.18 -15.40
C PRO A 40 8.73 -4.42 -15.02
N THR A 41 9.82 -4.24 -14.28
CA THR A 41 10.68 -5.35 -13.86
C THR A 41 11.00 -5.25 -12.37
N GLU A 42 11.31 -6.39 -11.74
CA GLU A 42 11.72 -6.42 -10.33
C GLU A 42 13.00 -5.61 -10.09
N PHE A 43 13.96 -5.66 -11.01
CA PHE A 43 15.18 -4.88 -10.93
C PHE A 43 14.89 -3.37 -10.88
N LEU A 44 14.01 -2.87 -11.74
CA LEU A 44 13.59 -1.45 -11.72
C LEU A 44 12.81 -1.11 -10.45
N THR A 45 11.97 -2.04 -9.97
CA THR A 45 11.26 -1.90 -8.69
C THR A 45 12.24 -1.72 -7.53
N PHE A 46 13.28 -2.56 -7.47
CA PHE A 46 14.34 -2.44 -6.46
C PHE A 46 15.11 -1.13 -6.56
N GLN A 47 15.41 -0.67 -7.78
CA GLN A 47 16.06 0.64 -7.97
C GLN A 47 15.19 1.78 -7.44
N LYS A 48 13.88 1.76 -7.67
CA LYS A 48 12.95 2.76 -7.13
C LYS A 48 12.88 2.70 -5.61
N ILE A 49 12.79 1.50 -5.01
CA ILE A 49 12.81 1.32 -3.55
C ILE A 49 14.09 1.90 -2.93
N ILE A 50 15.25 1.56 -3.48
CA ILE A 50 16.56 2.03 -3.00
C ILE A 50 16.67 3.56 -3.09
N LYS A 51 16.16 4.15 -4.17
CA LYS A 51 16.16 5.62 -4.38
C LYS A 51 15.03 6.33 -3.64
N ASN A 52 14.12 5.60 -3.00
CA ASN A 52 12.86 6.09 -2.47
C ASN A 52 12.07 6.92 -3.50
N ASP A 53 12.01 6.43 -4.73
CA ASP A 53 11.45 7.13 -5.90
C ASP A 53 9.99 6.71 -6.14
N TYR A 54 9.08 7.53 -5.64
CA TYR A 54 7.64 7.44 -5.85
C TYR A 54 7.03 8.85 -5.84
N THR A 55 5.82 8.99 -6.36
CA THR A 55 5.08 10.27 -6.37
C THR A 55 3.64 9.99 -5.96
N PHE A 56 2.96 10.98 -5.41
CA PHE A 56 1.54 10.85 -5.06
C PHE A 56 0.67 11.29 -6.25
N PRO A 57 -0.42 10.57 -6.56
CA PRO A 57 -1.39 11.02 -7.54
C PRO A 57 -2.11 12.30 -7.08
N GLU A 58 -2.74 12.99 -8.02
CA GLU A 58 -3.58 14.15 -7.70
C GLU A 58 -4.75 13.73 -6.78
N GLY A 59 -5.08 14.58 -5.80
CA GLY A 59 -6.15 14.30 -4.85
C GLY A 59 -5.81 13.32 -3.73
N PHE A 60 -4.55 12.87 -3.60
CA PHE A 60 -4.15 12.04 -2.48
C PHE A 60 -4.36 12.78 -1.14
N PRO A 61 -5.09 12.20 -0.16
CA PRO A 61 -5.43 12.91 1.09
C PRO A 61 -4.18 13.37 1.85
N ALA A 62 -4.20 14.61 2.36
CA ALA A 62 -3.05 15.23 2.99
C ALA A 62 -2.53 14.45 4.21
N ASP A 63 -3.42 14.01 5.09
CA ASP A 63 -3.05 13.25 6.29
C ASP A 63 -2.48 11.86 5.95
N ALA A 64 -3.01 11.24 4.88
CA ALA A 64 -2.50 9.97 4.38
C ALA A 64 -1.12 10.14 3.75
N LYS A 65 -0.93 11.21 2.98
CA LYS A 65 0.36 11.55 2.37
C LYS A 65 1.43 11.72 3.44
N ASP A 66 1.14 12.51 4.46
CA ASP A 66 2.04 12.76 5.59
C ASP A 66 2.39 11.46 6.34
N LEU A 67 1.42 10.56 6.57
CA LEU A 67 1.67 9.24 7.16
C LEU A 67 2.61 8.39 6.28
N VAL A 68 2.32 8.30 4.98
CA VAL A 68 3.12 7.53 4.02
C VAL A 68 4.55 8.07 3.93
N GLU A 69 4.74 9.38 3.87
CA GLU A 69 6.06 10.01 3.84
C GLU A 69 6.88 9.69 5.11
N LYS A 70 6.23 9.59 6.27
CA LYS A 70 6.87 9.20 7.54
C LYS A 70 7.15 7.70 7.68
N LEU A 71 6.43 6.84 6.95
CA LEU A 71 6.65 5.39 6.91
C LEU A 71 7.68 4.99 5.84
N LEU A 72 7.62 5.60 4.66
CA LEU A 72 8.50 5.35 3.53
C LEU A 72 9.78 6.19 3.62
N VAL A 73 10.49 6.03 4.74
CA VAL A 73 11.80 6.64 5.01
C VAL A 73 12.88 5.57 4.82
N THR A 74 13.93 5.89 4.05
CA THR A 74 15.02 4.94 3.74
C THR A 74 15.76 4.48 5.00
N ASP A 75 16.02 5.42 5.91
CA ASP A 75 16.60 5.14 7.21
C ASP A 75 15.56 4.47 8.12
N TYR A 76 15.69 3.16 8.33
CA TYR A 76 14.72 2.36 9.09
C TYR A 76 14.55 2.84 10.53
N SER A 77 15.54 3.50 11.11
CA SER A 77 15.47 4.03 12.48
C SER A 77 14.63 5.31 12.60
N LYS A 78 14.38 5.99 11.47
CA LYS A 78 13.64 7.27 11.42
C LYS A 78 12.18 7.11 11.01
N ARG A 79 11.73 5.90 10.70
CA ARG A 79 10.32 5.65 10.37
C ARG A 79 9.46 5.92 11.60
N ILE A 80 8.31 6.57 11.41
CA ILE A 80 7.32 6.69 12.49
C ILE A 80 6.98 5.30 13.03
N GLY A 81 7.01 5.12 14.35
CA GLY A 81 6.82 3.83 15.01
C GLY A 81 8.10 3.01 15.25
N ALA A 82 9.25 3.38 14.67
CA ALA A 82 10.50 2.63 14.86
C ALA A 82 11.02 2.69 16.31
N ASP A 83 10.84 3.83 16.97
CA ASP A 83 11.26 4.09 18.36
C ASP A 83 10.16 3.81 19.39
N ASP A 84 8.96 3.40 18.95
CA ASP A 84 7.86 3.12 19.87
C ASP A 84 8.21 1.95 20.78
N LYS A 85 8.04 2.17 22.08
CA LYS A 85 8.28 1.15 23.11
C LYS A 85 7.00 0.37 23.37
N GLY A 86 7.13 -0.95 23.43
CA GLY A 86 5.99 -1.87 23.60
C GLY A 86 5.30 -2.20 22.28
N SER A 87 4.09 -2.77 22.36
CA SER A 87 3.38 -3.35 21.22
C SER A 87 2.32 -2.43 20.61
N THR A 88 2.25 -1.18 21.05
CA THR A 88 1.09 -0.31 20.79
C THR A 88 1.28 0.64 19.61
N TYR A 89 2.47 0.76 19.01
CA TYR A 89 2.75 1.69 17.91
C TYR A 89 2.10 3.08 18.11
N TYR A 90 2.30 3.63 19.32
CA TYR A 90 1.63 4.84 19.80
C TYR A 90 1.77 6.02 18.83
N SER A 91 2.95 6.25 18.28
CA SER A 91 3.18 7.35 17.34
C SER A 91 2.34 7.22 16.06
N ILE A 92 2.15 5.99 15.57
CA ILE A 92 1.29 5.71 14.41
C ILE A 92 -0.18 5.91 14.78
N ARG A 93 -0.63 5.37 15.92
CA ARG A 93 -2.03 5.47 16.37
C ARG A 93 -2.48 6.91 16.62
N GLN A 94 -1.57 7.79 17.02
CA GLN A 94 -1.83 9.21 17.24
C GLN A 94 -1.72 10.07 15.96
N HIS A 95 -1.35 9.49 14.83
CA HIS A 95 -1.24 10.24 13.59
C HIS A 95 -2.60 10.79 13.16
N GLN A 96 -2.63 11.99 12.55
CA GLN A 96 -3.88 12.65 12.13
C GLN A 96 -4.73 11.78 11.18
N PHE A 97 -4.08 10.94 10.38
CA PHE A 97 -4.74 9.94 9.53
C PHE A 97 -5.68 8.98 10.30
N PHE A 98 -5.42 8.76 11.59
CA PHE A 98 -6.20 7.89 12.47
C PHE A 98 -6.96 8.66 13.57
N ALA A 99 -7.14 9.98 13.43
CA ALA A 99 -7.74 10.83 14.46
C ALA A 99 -9.15 10.38 14.90
N ASP A 100 -9.93 9.81 13.98
CA ASP A 100 -11.31 9.36 14.23
C ASP A 100 -11.39 7.89 14.68
N ILE A 101 -10.26 7.22 14.89
CA ILE A 101 -10.24 5.80 15.29
C ILE A 101 -10.22 5.67 16.81
N ASP A 102 -11.26 5.04 17.36
CA ASP A 102 -11.25 4.55 18.72
C ASP A 102 -10.51 3.21 18.79
N TRP A 103 -9.23 3.29 19.17
CA TRP A 103 -8.34 2.13 19.28
C TRP A 103 -8.65 1.21 20.47
N GLU A 104 -9.39 1.68 21.48
CA GLU A 104 -9.74 0.87 22.65
C GLU A 104 -10.89 -0.08 22.33
N ASN A 105 -11.89 0.40 21.58
CA ASN A 105 -13.10 -0.37 21.24
C ASN A 105 -13.14 -0.82 19.77
N ILE A 106 -12.00 -0.84 19.07
CA ILE A 106 -11.94 -1.19 17.63
C ILE A 106 -12.57 -2.54 17.29
N TRP A 107 -12.49 -3.50 18.22
CA TRP A 107 -13.05 -4.86 18.07
C TRP A 107 -14.57 -4.91 18.20
N GLU A 108 -15.18 -3.87 18.78
CA GLU A 108 -16.62 -3.76 19.00
C GLU A 108 -17.28 -2.86 17.95
N GLN A 109 -16.49 -2.14 17.16
CA GLN A 109 -16.99 -1.26 16.12
C GLN A 109 -17.59 -2.04 14.96
N THR A 110 -18.63 -1.46 14.37
CA THR A 110 -19.19 -1.99 13.12
C THR A 110 -18.18 -1.73 11.99
N PRO A 111 -17.76 -2.75 11.24
CA PRO A 111 -16.81 -2.56 10.15
C PRO A 111 -17.40 -1.63 9.08
N PRO A 112 -16.56 -0.84 8.39
CA PRO A 112 -17.02 -0.01 7.28
C PRO A 112 -17.70 -0.86 6.21
N THR A 113 -18.78 -0.34 5.61
CA THR A 113 -19.40 -1.00 4.47
C THR A 113 -18.47 -0.91 3.27
N ILE A 114 -17.95 -2.06 2.82
CA ILE A 114 -17.25 -2.15 1.54
C ILE A 114 -18.35 -2.00 0.48
N SER A 115 -18.45 -0.82 -0.12
CA SER A 115 -19.28 -0.64 -1.32
C SER A 115 -18.41 -1.05 -2.50
N PRO A 116 -18.63 -2.25 -3.10
CA PRO A 116 -17.98 -2.52 -4.35
C PRO A 116 -18.59 -1.55 -5.36
N ASN A 117 -17.86 -0.51 -5.74
CA ASN A 117 -18.00 0.08 -7.08
C ASN A 117 -17.44 -0.92 -8.11
N LEU A 118 -17.78 -2.19 -7.97
CA LEU A 118 -17.66 -3.19 -8.99
C LEU A 118 -18.99 -3.11 -9.70
N GLU A 119 -19.00 -2.61 -10.94
CA GLU A 119 -20.05 -3.02 -11.87
C GLU A 119 -20.22 -4.54 -11.71
N GLU A 120 -21.46 -5.03 -11.59
CA GLU A 120 -21.76 -6.43 -11.29
C GLU A 120 -20.83 -7.36 -12.07
N TYR A 121 -19.82 -7.93 -11.38
CA TYR A 121 -18.86 -8.81 -12.03
C TYR A 121 -19.57 -10.14 -12.31
N SER A 122 -20.12 -10.28 -13.51
CA SER A 122 -20.68 -11.55 -13.97
C SER A 122 -19.53 -12.51 -14.27
N VAL A 123 -19.31 -13.50 -13.41
CA VAL A 123 -18.37 -14.60 -13.70
C VAL A 123 -18.92 -15.37 -14.91
N PRO A 124 -18.25 -15.41 -16.07
CA PRO A 124 -18.73 -16.19 -17.20
C PRO A 124 -18.78 -17.68 -16.85
N GLU A 125 -19.88 -18.37 -17.20
CA GLU A 125 -20.10 -19.80 -16.88
C GLU A 125 -19.01 -20.75 -17.40
N HIS A 126 -18.16 -20.30 -18.32
CA HIS A 126 -17.14 -21.10 -19.00
C HIS A 126 -15.71 -20.78 -18.55
N LEU A 127 -15.52 -20.32 -17.30
CA LEU A 127 -14.20 -20.07 -16.75
C LEU A 127 -13.43 -21.39 -16.59
N GLU A 128 -12.47 -21.68 -17.46
CA GLU A 128 -11.57 -22.83 -17.28
C GLU A 128 -10.58 -22.59 -16.13
N PRO A 129 -10.24 -23.60 -15.32
CA PRO A 129 -9.29 -23.45 -14.22
C PRO A 129 -7.89 -23.04 -14.73
N GLY A 130 -7.46 -21.84 -14.35
CA GLY A 130 -6.10 -21.33 -14.60
C GLY A 130 -6.07 -20.16 -15.57
N LEU A 131 -6.17 -18.94 -15.03
CA LEU A 131 -5.90 -17.72 -15.79
C LEU A 131 -4.39 -17.54 -15.94
N GLY A 132 -3.89 -17.73 -17.16
CA GLY A 132 -2.51 -17.41 -17.50
C GLY A 132 -2.20 -15.91 -17.30
N ARG A 133 -0.93 -15.57 -17.05
CA ARG A 133 -0.48 -14.17 -16.82
C ARG A 133 -0.96 -13.19 -17.89
N ASP A 134 -1.04 -13.65 -19.14
CA ASP A 134 -1.46 -12.82 -20.28
C ASP A 134 -2.97 -12.52 -20.25
N GLN A 135 -3.78 -13.43 -19.70
CA GLN A 135 -5.22 -13.23 -19.52
C GLN A 135 -5.50 -12.33 -18.33
N ILE A 136 -4.68 -12.43 -17.28
CA ILE A 136 -4.70 -11.49 -16.15
C ILE A 136 -4.37 -10.10 -16.68
N MET A 137 -3.26 -9.90 -17.40
CA MET A 137 -2.90 -8.57 -17.92
C MET A 137 -3.99 -7.96 -18.83
N ARG A 138 -4.66 -8.74 -19.68
CA ARG A 138 -5.81 -8.26 -20.46
C ARG A 138 -7.01 -7.85 -19.61
N LEU A 139 -7.25 -8.52 -18.49
CA LEU A 139 -8.31 -8.16 -17.53
C LEU A 139 -8.00 -6.84 -16.81
N TRP A 140 -6.73 -6.50 -16.60
CA TRP A 140 -6.33 -5.24 -15.94
C TRP A 140 -6.10 -4.08 -16.92
N GLU A 141 -5.83 -4.35 -18.21
CA GLU A 141 -5.62 -3.32 -19.24
C GLU A 141 -6.90 -2.83 -19.93
N PHE A 142 -8.08 -3.43 -19.68
CA PHE A 142 -9.30 -3.12 -20.44
C PHE A 142 -10.29 -2.13 -19.83
N ASP A 143 -9.93 -1.35 -18.80
CA ASP A 143 -10.87 -0.33 -18.30
C ASP A 143 -10.25 1.06 -18.03
N LEU A 144 -9.47 1.54 -19.00
CA LEU A 144 -9.15 2.97 -19.13
C LEU A 144 -9.49 3.56 -20.50
N SER A 145 -10.28 2.88 -21.33
CA SER A 145 -10.72 3.42 -22.63
C SER A 145 -12.21 3.27 -22.91
N THR A 146 -13.09 3.49 -21.93
CA THR A 146 -14.50 3.75 -22.27
C THR A 146 -15.19 4.68 -21.27
N SER A 147 -14.82 5.97 -21.28
CA SER A 147 -15.79 7.04 -21.04
C SER A 147 -15.41 8.30 -21.80
N ARG A 148 -15.74 8.31 -23.09
CA ARG A 148 -16.11 9.50 -23.84
C ARG A 148 -17.36 9.16 -24.63
N GLY A 149 -18.47 9.73 -24.18
CA GLY A 149 -19.78 9.72 -24.81
C GLY A 149 -20.70 10.63 -24.02
#